data_AF-A0A6J4QBX2-F1
#
_entry.id   AF-A0A6J4QBX2-F1
#
_cell.length_a   1.000
_cell.length_b   1.000
_cell.length_c   1.000
_cell.angle_alpha   90.00
_cell.angle_beta   90.00
_cell.angle_gamma   90.00
#
_symmetry.space_group_name_H-M   'P 1'
#
loop_
_entity.id
_entity.type
_entity.pdbx_description
1 polymer ?
#
loop_
_entity_poly.entity_id
_entity_poly.type
_entity_poly.pdbx_seq_one_letter_code
_entity_poly.pdbx_strand_id
1 'polypeptide(L)'
;MLELTDGQRERVNELQALADEAKDGDRGARRRLRVALRQSAPEVVARCSDTATTYRGLLAKAASGGNPLVREAILERARLMASELAGENPTPLEMLLCDRVASLWVLVELQEALNSAWYSGQTKGKTSPAFMLQMVRLQESAHRRYLQAIKTLAQVQRLRRPDRLQVNIGGQHVNVS
;
A
#
# COMPACT_ATOMS: atom_id res chain seq x y z
N MET A 1 12.28 -0.94 3.56
CA MET A 1 11.67 -0.94 4.92
C MET A 1 12.70 -0.31 5.85
N LEU A 2 12.32 0.66 6.68
CA LEU A 2 13.25 1.28 7.63
C LEU A 2 13.62 0.25 8.70
N GLU A 3 14.87 -0.23 8.67
CA GLU A 3 15.47 -0.99 9.77
C GLU A 3 15.39 -0.13 11.03
N LEU A 4 14.66 -0.60 12.04
CA LEU A 4 14.57 0.10 13.32
C LEU A 4 15.77 -0.29 14.18
N THR A 5 16.37 0.70 14.82
CA THR A 5 17.34 0.49 15.90
C THR A 5 16.70 -0.26 17.07
N ASP A 6 17.53 -0.89 17.92
CA ASP A 6 17.02 -1.64 19.08
C ASP A 6 16.18 -0.76 20.02
N GLY A 7 16.60 0.48 20.28
CA GLY A 7 15.83 1.43 21.08
C GLY A 7 14.50 1.83 20.44
N GLN A 8 14.43 1.94 19.11
CA GLN A 8 13.16 2.17 18.40
C GLN A 8 12.25 0.94 18.48
N ARG A 9 12.80 -0.27 18.44
CA ARG A 9 12.03 -1.52 18.57
C ARG A 9 11.46 -1.67 19.98
N GLU A 10 12.26 -1.38 21.00
CA GLU A 10 11.80 -1.34 22.39
C GLU A 10 10.66 -0.33 22.56
N ARG A 11 10.81 0.87 21.99
CA ARG A 11 9.75 1.87 22.01
C ARG A 11 8.44 1.40 21.34
N VAL A 12 8.52 0.66 20.23
CA VAL A 12 7.33 0.05 19.60
C VAL A 12 6.65 -0.93 20.56
N ASN A 13 7.42 -1.75 21.29
CA ASN A 13 6.87 -2.70 22.25
C ASN A 13 6.18 -2.00 23.43
N GLU A 14 6.77 -0.92 23.97
CA GLU A 14 6.13 -0.09 25.00
C GLU A 14 4.78 0.48 24.54
N LEU A 15 4.74 1.01 23.32
CA LEU A 15 3.52 1.53 22.72
C LEU A 15 2.45 0.44 22.53
N GLN A 16 2.87 -0.78 22.19
CA GLN A 16 1.97 -1.93 22.06
C GLN A 16 1.35 -2.31 23.40
N ALA A 17 2.12 -2.32 24.49
CA ALA A 17 1.60 -2.57 25.84
C ALA A 17 0.56 -1.51 26.27
N LEU A 18 0.85 -0.22 26.04
CA LEU A 18 -0.10 0.87 26.29
C LEU A 18 -1.37 0.75 25.42
N ALA A 19 -1.24 0.24 24.19
CA ALA A 19 -2.37 -0.01 23.32
C ALA A 19 -3.23 -1.17 23.81
N ASP A 20 -2.63 -2.21 24.37
CA ASP A 20 -3.34 -3.35 24.94
C ASP A 20 -4.15 -2.93 26.18
N GLU A 21 -3.59 -2.11 27.08
CA GLU A 21 -4.34 -1.50 28.19
C GLU A 21 -5.53 -0.64 27.70
N ALA A 22 -5.36 0.04 26.57
CA ALA A 22 -6.38 0.93 26.01
C ALA A 22 -7.55 0.19 25.31
N LYS A 23 -7.40 -1.11 25.01
CA LYS A 23 -8.42 -1.92 24.32
C LYS A 23 -9.69 -2.09 25.16
N ASP A 24 -9.57 -2.15 26.48
CA ASP A 24 -10.71 -2.31 27.40
C ASP A 24 -11.51 -1.02 27.63
N GLY A 25 -11.24 0.03 26.84
CA GLY A 25 -11.94 1.30 26.92
C GLY A 25 -11.40 2.27 27.97
N ASP A 26 -10.26 1.95 28.61
CA ASP A 26 -9.58 2.86 29.55
C ASP A 26 -9.17 4.16 28.83
N ARG A 27 -9.86 5.25 29.18
CA ARG A 27 -9.60 6.60 28.66
C ARG A 27 -8.25 7.13 29.11
N GLY A 28 -7.77 6.74 30.30
CA GLY A 28 -6.46 7.08 30.83
C GLY A 28 -5.34 6.44 30.01
N ALA A 29 -5.42 5.13 29.75
CA ALA A 29 -4.50 4.42 28.86
C ALA A 29 -4.46 5.03 27.45
N ARG A 30 -5.63 5.35 26.86
CA ARG A 30 -5.70 6.05 25.55
C ARG A 30 -4.99 7.40 25.55
N ARG A 31 -5.11 8.16 26.65
CA ARG A 31 -4.41 9.45 26.79
C ARG A 31 -2.90 9.24 26.91
N ARG A 32 -2.44 8.27 27.71
CA ARG A 32 -1.01 7.92 27.83
C ARG A 32 -0.43 7.50 26.49
N LEU A 33 -1.11 6.60 25.76
CA LEU A 33 -0.70 6.16 24.42
C LEU A 33 -0.56 7.33 23.45
N ARG A 34 -1.53 8.25 23.42
CA ARG A 34 -1.47 9.43 22.54
C ARG A 34 -0.27 10.33 22.84
N VAL A 35 0.04 10.54 24.12
CA VAL A 35 1.21 11.33 24.53
C VAL A 35 2.50 10.60 24.14
N ALA A 36 2.59 9.30 24.45
CA ALA A 36 3.75 8.48 24.14
C ALA A 36 4.05 8.46 22.63
N LEU A 37 3.02 8.34 21.78
CA LEU A 37 3.16 8.41 20.31
C LEU A 37 3.70 9.77 19.84
N ARG A 38 3.24 10.89 20.42
CA ARG A 38 3.71 12.24 20.06
C ARG A 38 5.16 12.50 20.45
N GLN A 39 5.64 11.80 21.47
CA GLN A 39 7.02 11.91 21.96
C GLN A 39 7.98 10.93 21.25
N SER A 40 7.46 10.00 20.45
CA SER A 40 8.28 9.04 19.72
C SER A 40 8.91 9.64 18.47
N ALA A 41 10.04 9.06 18.06
CA ALA A 41 10.70 9.42 16.81
C ALA A 41 9.78 9.16 15.58
N PRO A 42 9.91 9.93 14.49
CA PRO A 42 9.10 9.75 13.28
C PRO A 42 9.10 8.32 12.73
N GLU A 43 10.22 7.61 12.81
CA GLU A 43 10.36 6.23 12.33
C GLU A 43 9.52 5.24 13.15
N VAL A 44 9.41 5.46 14.45
CA VAL A 44 8.55 4.66 15.35
C VAL A 44 7.08 4.91 15.01
N VAL A 45 6.70 6.18 14.84
CA VAL A 45 5.32 6.53 14.45
C VAL A 45 4.98 5.93 13.09
N ALA A 46 5.89 6.07 12.11
CA ALA A 46 5.74 5.48 10.79
C ALA A 46 5.54 3.97 10.88
N ARG A 47 6.36 3.26 11.67
CA ARG A 47 6.22 1.81 11.89
C ARG A 47 4.87 1.44 12.47
N CYS A 48 4.42 2.12 13.53
CA CYS A 48 3.13 1.85 14.16
C CYS A 48 1.93 2.16 13.24
N SER A 49 2.14 3.01 12.23
CA SER A 49 1.12 3.40 11.25
C SER A 49 1.26 2.69 9.90
N ASP A 50 2.14 1.68 9.78
CA ASP A 50 2.41 0.93 8.54
C ASP A 50 1.26 -0.03 8.19
N THR A 51 0.11 0.58 7.96
CA THR A 51 -1.14 -0.04 7.55
C THR A 51 -1.03 -0.64 6.16
N ALA A 52 -0.12 -0.15 5.32
CA ALA A 52 0.16 -0.72 4.01
C ALA A 52 0.71 -2.15 4.15
N THR A 53 1.70 -2.36 5.01
CA THR A 53 2.24 -3.71 5.29
C THR A 53 1.18 -4.63 5.89
N THR A 54 0.42 -4.15 6.89
CA THR A 54 -0.68 -4.95 7.50
C THR A 54 -1.73 -5.33 6.46
N TYR A 55 -2.17 -4.37 5.65
CA TYR A 55 -3.18 -4.58 4.61
C TYR A 55 -2.71 -5.56 3.55
N ARG A 56 -1.50 -5.37 2.99
CA ARG A 56 -0.90 -6.31 2.02
C ARG A 56 -0.79 -7.71 2.62
N GLY A 57 -0.39 -7.84 3.88
CA GLY A 57 -0.31 -9.12 4.59
C GLY A 57 -1.65 -9.88 4.65
N LEU A 58 -2.73 -9.17 4.95
CA LEU A 58 -4.08 -9.74 4.98
C LEU A 58 -4.55 -10.16 3.58
N LEU A 59 -4.37 -9.30 2.58
CA LEU A 59 -4.77 -9.59 1.22
C LEU A 59 -3.96 -10.73 0.59
N ALA A 60 -2.63 -10.73 0.76
CA ALA A 60 -1.75 -11.78 0.24
C ALA A 60 -2.08 -13.14 0.87
N LYS A 61 -2.40 -13.16 2.17
CA LYS A 61 -2.88 -14.38 2.83
C LYS A 61 -4.14 -14.92 2.15
N ALA A 62 -5.12 -14.06 1.88
CA ALA A 62 -6.35 -14.47 1.22
C ALA A 62 -6.11 -14.90 -0.25
N ALA A 63 -5.33 -14.13 -1.02
CA ALA A 63 -5.04 -14.39 -2.42
C ALA A 63 -4.26 -15.70 -2.63
N SER A 64 -3.39 -16.05 -1.67
CA SER A 64 -2.57 -17.26 -1.74
C SER A 64 -3.35 -18.58 -1.60
N GLY A 65 -4.64 -18.53 -1.23
CA GLY A 65 -5.40 -19.75 -0.92
C GLY A 65 -4.81 -20.56 0.24
N GLY A 66 -3.99 -19.94 1.10
CA GLY A 66 -3.31 -20.61 2.20
C GLY A 66 -1.92 -21.16 1.86
N ASN A 67 -1.44 -21.05 0.61
CA ASN A 67 -0.09 -21.49 0.24
C ASN A 67 0.98 -20.50 0.77
N PRO A 68 1.88 -20.92 1.69
CA PRO A 68 2.87 -20.02 2.27
C PRO A 68 3.86 -19.46 1.25
N LEU A 69 4.30 -20.25 0.27
CA LEU A 69 5.22 -19.79 -0.78
C LEU A 69 4.58 -18.68 -1.61
N VAL A 70 3.32 -18.87 -2.03
CA VAL A 70 2.60 -17.87 -2.83
C VAL A 70 2.38 -16.59 -2.02
N ARG A 71 2.04 -16.71 -0.72
CA ARG A 71 1.88 -15.56 0.16
C ARG A 71 3.17 -14.73 0.24
N GLU A 72 4.31 -15.36 0.55
CA GLU A 72 5.59 -14.66 0.66
C GLU A 72 6.02 -14.08 -0.70
N ALA A 73 5.78 -14.80 -1.80
CA ALA A 73 6.06 -14.30 -3.14
C ALA A 73 5.24 -13.04 -3.50
N ILE A 74 3.95 -12.99 -3.14
CA ILE A 74 3.10 -11.79 -3.34
C ILE A 74 3.66 -10.61 -2.54
N LEU A 75 4.01 -10.83 -1.27
CA LEU A 75 4.53 -9.75 -0.41
C LEU A 75 5.87 -9.22 -0.93
N GLU A 76 6.77 -10.11 -1.31
CA GLU A 76 8.08 -9.72 -1.82
C GLU A 76 7.97 -9.03 -3.19
N ARG A 77 7.08 -9.52 -4.08
CA ARG A 77 6.82 -8.86 -5.36
C ARG A 77 6.23 -7.45 -5.18
N ALA A 78 5.33 -7.25 -4.21
CA ALA A 78 4.82 -5.91 -3.88
C ALA A 78 5.93 -4.98 -3.38
N ARG A 79 6.85 -5.50 -2.56
CA ARG A 79 8.01 -4.75 -2.04
C ARG A 79 8.96 -4.35 -3.17
N LEU A 80 9.32 -5.30 -4.04
CA LEU A 80 10.18 -5.07 -5.20
C LEU A 80 9.56 -4.06 -6.16
N MET A 81 8.27 -4.23 -6.48
CA MET A 81 7.52 -3.29 -7.33
C MET A 81 7.54 -1.85 -6.77
N ALA A 82 7.26 -1.66 -5.49
CA ALA A 82 7.32 -0.33 -4.88
C ALA A 82 8.74 0.26 -4.93
N SER A 83 9.78 -0.57 -4.73
CA SER A 83 11.18 -0.14 -4.81
C SER A 83 11.59 0.26 -6.22
N GLU A 84 11.20 -0.52 -7.22
CA GLU A 84 11.49 -0.25 -8.64
C GLU A 84 10.80 1.03 -9.12
N LEU A 85 9.53 1.22 -8.75
CA LEU A 85 8.75 2.40 -9.12
C LEU A 85 9.29 3.70 -8.48
N ALA A 86 9.88 3.61 -7.29
CA ALA A 86 10.44 4.74 -6.58
C ALA A 86 11.74 5.27 -7.23
N GLY A 87 12.57 4.36 -7.76
CA GLY A 87 13.88 4.71 -8.33
C GLY A 87 14.89 5.18 -7.27
N GLU A 88 15.97 5.83 -7.72
CA GLU A 88 17.12 6.14 -6.85
C GLU A 88 16.87 7.29 -5.88
N ASN A 89 16.08 8.31 -6.26
CA ASN A 89 15.88 9.53 -5.48
C ASN A 89 14.40 9.97 -5.43
N PRO A 90 13.50 9.11 -4.90
CA PRO A 90 12.08 9.42 -4.80
C PRO A 90 11.83 10.56 -3.81
N THR A 91 10.87 11.42 -4.12
CA THR A 91 10.27 12.32 -3.13
C THR A 91 9.41 11.55 -2.14
N PRO A 92 9.12 12.12 -0.96
CA PRO A 92 8.15 11.55 -0.03
C PRO A 92 6.77 11.28 -0.66
N LEU A 93 6.31 12.15 -1.57
CA LEU A 93 5.05 11.95 -2.29
C LEU A 93 5.11 10.75 -3.23
N GLU A 94 6.21 10.56 -3.96
CA GLU A 94 6.38 9.39 -4.83
C GLU A 94 6.49 8.11 -4.02
N MET A 95 7.19 8.10 -2.90
CA MET A 95 7.22 6.94 -1.99
C MET A 95 5.81 6.51 -1.58
N LEU A 96 4.97 7.47 -1.16
CA LEU A 96 3.58 7.20 -0.80
C LEU A 96 2.76 6.65 -1.97
N LEU A 97 2.99 7.16 -3.19
CA LEU A 97 2.30 6.69 -4.39
C LEU A 97 2.80 5.31 -4.84
N CYS A 98 4.09 5.03 -4.76
CA CYS A 98 4.67 3.71 -5.04
C CYS A 98 4.10 2.65 -4.10
N ASP A 99 4.03 2.98 -2.80
CA ASP A 99 3.40 2.10 -1.82
C ASP A 99 1.89 1.92 -2.09
N ARG A 100 1.21 2.97 -2.51
CA ARG A 100 -0.20 2.87 -2.90
C ARG A 100 -0.39 1.95 -4.10
N VAL A 101 0.45 2.07 -5.13
CA VAL A 101 0.42 1.23 -6.33
C VAL A 101 0.63 -0.24 -5.96
N ALA A 102 1.67 -0.55 -5.19
CA ALA A 102 1.95 -1.92 -4.73
C ALA A 102 0.80 -2.51 -3.90
N SER A 103 0.20 -1.72 -2.99
CA SER A 103 -0.96 -2.18 -2.19
C SER A 103 -2.20 -2.46 -3.03
N LEU A 104 -2.44 -1.66 -4.08
CA LEU A 104 -3.55 -1.85 -4.99
C LEU A 104 -3.32 -3.02 -5.95
N TRP A 105 -2.06 -3.30 -6.33
CA TRP A 105 -1.71 -4.50 -7.07
C TRP A 105 -2.05 -5.76 -6.26
N VAL A 106 -1.68 -5.85 -4.98
CA VAL A 106 -2.05 -7.01 -4.13
C VAL A 106 -3.58 -7.16 -4.01
N LEU A 107 -4.33 -6.06 -4.00
CA LEU A 107 -5.80 -6.11 -4.02
C LEU A 107 -6.33 -6.68 -5.34
N VAL A 108 -5.73 -6.34 -6.47
CA VAL A 108 -6.09 -6.90 -7.77
C VAL A 108 -5.81 -8.40 -7.80
N GLU A 109 -4.63 -8.84 -7.35
CA GLU A 109 -4.29 -10.28 -7.26
C GLU A 109 -5.31 -11.06 -6.42
N LEU A 110 -5.78 -10.49 -5.29
CA LEU A 110 -6.86 -11.10 -4.51
C LEU A 110 -8.15 -11.23 -5.31
N GLN A 111 -8.59 -10.17 -6.00
CA GLN A 111 -9.83 -10.22 -6.77
C GLN A 111 -9.75 -11.25 -7.91
N GLU A 112 -8.62 -11.31 -8.61
CA GLU A 112 -8.38 -12.30 -9.66
C GLU A 112 -8.36 -13.73 -9.11
N ALA A 113 -7.70 -13.97 -7.97
CA ALA A 113 -7.69 -15.26 -7.30
C ALA A 113 -9.11 -15.71 -6.87
N LEU A 114 -9.90 -14.80 -6.29
CA LEU A 114 -11.29 -15.07 -5.90
C LEU A 114 -12.16 -15.44 -7.10
N ASN A 115 -12.01 -14.73 -8.22
CA ASN A 115 -12.73 -15.06 -9.45
C ASN A 115 -12.29 -16.42 -10.02
N SER A 116 -10.99 -16.70 -10.03
CA SER A 116 -10.48 -17.98 -10.51
C SER A 116 -10.98 -19.16 -9.67
N ALA A 117 -11.00 -19.02 -8.34
CA ALA A 117 -11.60 -20.00 -7.43
C ALA A 117 -13.09 -20.22 -7.70
N TRP A 118 -13.80 -19.16 -8.12
CA TRP A 118 -15.20 -19.26 -8.53
C TRP A 118 -15.37 -19.98 -9.87
N TYR A 119 -14.67 -19.56 -10.93
CA TYR A 119 -14.74 -20.20 -12.25
C TYR A 119 -14.33 -21.67 -12.25
N SER A 120 -13.38 -22.04 -11.39
CA SER A 120 -12.93 -23.44 -11.23
C SER A 120 -13.89 -24.31 -10.42
N GLY A 121 -14.99 -23.74 -9.90
CA GLY A 121 -15.98 -24.49 -9.09
C GLY A 121 -15.48 -24.88 -7.70
N GLN A 122 -14.37 -24.31 -7.23
CA GLN A 122 -13.86 -24.54 -5.87
C GLN A 122 -14.74 -23.90 -4.79
N THR A 123 -15.58 -22.92 -5.17
CA THR A 123 -16.61 -22.35 -4.30
C THR A 123 -17.78 -23.33 -4.18
N LYS A 124 -17.87 -24.04 -3.06
CA LYS A 124 -18.98 -24.96 -2.78
C LYS A 124 -20.28 -24.17 -2.55
N GLY A 125 -21.23 -24.24 -3.48
CA GLY A 125 -22.61 -23.75 -3.31
C GLY A 125 -23.13 -22.91 -4.47
N LYS A 126 -24.47 -22.77 -4.56
CA LYS A 126 -25.10 -21.85 -5.51
C LYS A 126 -24.82 -20.41 -5.07
N THR A 127 -23.90 -19.74 -5.76
CA THR A 127 -23.64 -18.32 -5.55
C THR A 127 -24.80 -17.50 -6.14
N SER A 128 -25.37 -16.57 -5.37
CA SER A 128 -26.50 -15.77 -5.87
C SER A 128 -26.04 -14.81 -6.98
N PRO A 129 -26.88 -14.54 -8.00
CA PRO A 129 -26.58 -13.54 -9.03
C PRO A 129 -26.22 -12.16 -8.46
N ALA A 130 -26.86 -11.76 -7.37
CA ALA A 130 -26.56 -10.50 -6.70
C ALA A 130 -25.13 -10.46 -6.12
N PHE A 131 -24.69 -11.55 -5.49
CA PHE A 131 -23.32 -11.66 -4.99
C PHE A 131 -22.31 -11.62 -6.14
N MET A 132 -22.58 -12.31 -7.25
CA MET A 132 -21.71 -12.28 -8.43
C MET A 132 -21.54 -10.86 -8.98
N LEU A 133 -22.65 -10.14 -9.13
CA LEU A 133 -22.62 -8.76 -9.59
C LEU A 133 -21.84 -7.84 -8.64
N GLN A 134 -21.94 -8.08 -7.33
CA GLN A 134 -21.15 -7.33 -6.34
C GLN A 134 -19.65 -7.62 -6.47
N MET A 135 -19.23 -8.87 -6.65
CA MET A 135 -17.82 -9.22 -6.81
C MET A 135 -17.21 -8.59 -8.06
N VAL A 136 -17.92 -8.66 -9.20
CA VAL A 136 -17.49 -7.98 -10.44
C VAL A 136 -17.31 -6.48 -10.22
N ARG A 137 -18.24 -5.82 -9.52
CA ARG A 137 -18.11 -4.38 -9.20
C ARG A 137 -16.90 -4.08 -8.31
N LEU A 138 -16.59 -4.95 -7.34
CA LEU A 138 -15.43 -4.78 -6.47
C LEU A 138 -14.12 -4.95 -7.26
N GLN A 139 -14.06 -5.94 -8.15
CA GLN A 139 -12.94 -6.13 -9.07
C GLN A 139 -12.74 -4.89 -9.95
N GLU A 140 -13.76 -4.46 -10.69
CA GLU A 140 -13.69 -3.27 -11.55
C GLU A 140 -13.26 -2.01 -10.78
N SER A 141 -13.73 -1.86 -9.54
CA SER A 141 -13.30 -0.79 -8.65
C SER A 141 -11.82 -0.91 -8.24
N ALA A 142 -11.33 -2.13 -7.95
CA ALA A 142 -9.94 -2.38 -7.63
C ALA A 142 -9.02 -2.05 -8.82
N HIS A 143 -9.33 -2.58 -10.01
CA HIS A 143 -8.56 -2.32 -11.24
C HIS A 143 -8.52 -0.83 -11.57
N ARG A 144 -9.66 -0.14 -11.51
CA ARG A 144 -9.72 1.31 -11.78
C ARG A 144 -8.87 2.11 -10.80
N ARG A 145 -8.94 1.80 -9.51
CA ARG A 145 -8.12 2.47 -8.48
C ARG A 145 -6.63 2.20 -8.70
N TYR A 146 -6.27 0.98 -9.07
CA TYR A 146 -4.89 0.59 -9.39
C TYR A 146 -4.33 1.41 -10.57
N LEU A 147 -5.05 1.43 -11.70
CA LEU A 147 -4.65 2.21 -12.88
C LEU A 147 -4.60 3.71 -12.59
N GLN A 148 -5.55 4.23 -11.79
CA GLN A 148 -5.54 5.63 -11.38
C GLN A 148 -4.31 5.96 -10.53
N ALA A 149 -3.91 5.09 -9.61
CA ALA A 149 -2.71 5.29 -8.80
C ALA A 149 -1.43 5.29 -9.66
N ILE A 150 -1.32 4.37 -10.63
CA ILE A 150 -0.22 4.35 -11.60
C ILE A 150 -0.16 5.66 -12.39
N LYS A 151 -1.32 6.10 -12.93
CA LYS A 151 -1.42 7.35 -13.69
C LYS A 151 -1.01 8.55 -12.84
N THR A 152 -1.45 8.60 -11.59
CA THR A 152 -1.09 9.68 -10.65
C THR A 152 0.40 9.67 -10.33
N LEU A 153 1.01 8.50 -10.10
CA LEU A 153 2.46 8.39 -9.91
C LEU A 153 3.23 8.90 -11.14
N ALA A 154 2.85 8.45 -12.33
CA ALA A 154 3.48 8.89 -13.58
C ALA A 154 3.31 10.41 -13.79
N GLN A 155 2.17 10.97 -13.42
CA GLN A 155 1.93 12.41 -13.49
C GLN A 155 2.85 13.18 -12.54
N VAL A 156 3.01 12.73 -11.29
CA VAL A 156 3.92 13.36 -10.31
C VAL A 156 5.37 13.27 -10.80
N GLN A 157 5.81 12.10 -11.25
CA GLN A 157 7.16 11.91 -11.81
C GLN A 157 7.42 12.83 -13.02
N ARG A 158 6.42 13.02 -13.88
CA ARG A 158 6.52 13.94 -15.02
C ARG A 158 6.68 15.39 -14.59
N LEU A 159 5.93 15.83 -13.58
CA LEU A 159 6.00 17.20 -13.03
C LEU A 159 7.32 17.50 -12.30
N ARG A 160 8.02 16.46 -11.81
CA ARG A 160 9.34 16.61 -11.17
C ARG A 160 10.48 16.78 -12.14
N ARG A 161 10.36 16.27 -13.36
CA ARG A 161 11.40 16.45 -14.37
C ARG A 161 11.45 17.95 -14.66
N PRO A 162 12.63 18.61 -14.64
CA PRO A 162 12.72 19.98 -15.10
C PRO A 162 12.07 20.02 -16.48
N ASP A 163 11.07 20.89 -16.63
CA ASP A 163 10.38 21.07 -17.89
C ASP A 163 11.44 21.14 -18.99
N ARG A 164 11.23 20.38 -20.06
CA ARG A 164 12.01 20.48 -21.29
C ARG A 164 12.35 21.95 -21.48
N LEU A 165 13.64 22.30 -21.36
CA LEU A 165 14.14 23.66 -21.48
C LEU A 165 13.38 24.34 -22.62
N GLN A 166 12.45 25.23 -22.31
CA GLN A 166 11.92 26.16 -23.30
C GLN A 166 13.06 27.10 -23.60
N VAL A 167 13.92 26.69 -24.52
CA VAL A 167 14.94 27.58 -25.06
C VAL A 167 14.19 28.56 -25.95
N ASN A 168 13.82 29.70 -25.38
CA ASN A 168 13.38 30.85 -26.17
C ASN A 168 14.59 31.37 -26.96
N ILE A 169 14.87 30.76 -28.11
CA ILE A 169 15.77 31.33 -29.11
C ILE A 169 14.95 32.35 -29.90
N GLY A 170 15.09 33.63 -29.54
CA GLY A 170 14.73 34.74 -30.42
C GLY A 170 13.27 34.84 -30.88
N GLY A 171 12.29 34.53 -30.03
CA GLY A 171 10.88 34.88 -30.29
C GLY A 171 10.09 33.93 -31.19
N GLN A 172 10.62 32.76 -31.54
CA GLN A 172 9.83 31.69 -32.15
C GLN A 172 9.75 30.47 -31.24
N HIS A 173 8.51 30.13 -30.84
CA HIS A 173 8.22 28.89 -30.12
C HIS A 173 8.29 27.71 -31.10
N VAL A 174 9.37 26.92 -31.03
CA VAL A 174 9.46 25.63 -31.71
C VAL A 174 9.55 24.53 -30.64
N ASN A 175 8.53 23.69 -30.57
CA ASN A 175 8.57 22.46 -29.77
C ASN A 175 9.31 21.39 -30.59
N VAL A 176 10.49 20.97 -30.14
CA VAL A 176 11.19 19.81 -30.71
C VAL A 176 10.92 18.59 -29.84
N SER A 177 10.47 17.50 -30.47
CA SER A 177 10.10 16.23 -29.83
C SER A 177 11.31 15.43 -29.36
#